data_AF-A0A6I4W9V1-F1
#
_entry.id   AF-A0A6I4W9V1-F1
#
_cell.length_a   1.000
_cell.length_b   1.000
_cell.length_c   1.000
_cell.angle_alpha   90.00
_cell.angle_beta   90.00
_cell.angle_gamma   90.00
#
_symmetry.space_group_name_H-M   'P 1'
#
loop_
_entity.id
_entity.type
_entity.pdbx_description
1 polymer ?
#
loop_
_entity_poly.entity_id
_entity_poly.type
_entity_poly.pdbx_seq_one_letter_code
_entity_poly.pdbx_strand_id
1 'polypeptide(L)'
;MTALAASPAVAPPRPSLARLTGVELRKMTDTRAGRWLLVLVALTGVVAVPIVIATSPGRDQGLQDMFSIAQLGPQLLLPVVGILAVTAEWSQRTALTTFALVPVRWRVAVAKLLAGAVLGLASLPVTLGTAVAGRGAGGLAGRSEGSWHLPLFVVGTAAFLAVANVLTGMAFGMLLMNTPLAITLNFVLPVALTTLTQTVHRLRGPLGWIDLNRATEPLSDVGVTSGEWARLATALAVWLVVPLAAGLVRLNRREIN
;
A
#
# COMPACT_ATOMS: atom_id res chain seq x y z
N MET A 1 -23.40 38.82 -46.06
CA MET A 1 -22.53 37.93 -45.26
C MET A 1 -23.30 37.54 -44.00
N THR A 2 -23.89 36.35 -43.98
CA THR A 2 -24.68 35.83 -42.86
C THR A 2 -23.75 35.13 -41.88
N ALA A 3 -23.65 35.65 -40.66
CA ALA A 3 -22.88 35.02 -39.59
C ALA A 3 -23.57 33.73 -39.15
N LEU A 4 -22.90 32.59 -39.31
CA LEU A 4 -23.33 31.32 -38.75
C LEU A 4 -23.28 31.42 -37.22
N ALA A 5 -24.43 31.38 -36.56
CA ALA A 5 -24.52 31.26 -35.11
C ALA A 5 -23.84 29.96 -34.69
N ALA A 6 -22.71 30.06 -33.99
CA ALA A 6 -22.03 28.89 -33.43
C ALA A 6 -22.97 28.23 -32.40
N SER A 7 -23.38 26.99 -32.66
CA SER A 7 -24.10 26.18 -31.69
C SER A 7 -23.31 26.15 -30.38
N PRO A 8 -23.96 26.34 -29.21
CA PRO A 8 -23.26 26.31 -27.94
C PRO A 8 -22.54 24.96 -27.80
N ALA A 9 -21.21 24.99 -27.72
CA ALA A 9 -20.42 23.79 -27.56
C ALA A 9 -20.85 23.12 -26.24
N VAL A 10 -21.51 21.96 -26.34
CA VAL A 10 -21.87 21.15 -25.17
C VAL A 10 -20.56 20.68 -24.55
N ALA A 11 -20.26 21.16 -23.35
CA ALA A 11 -19.08 20.74 -22.63
C ALA A 11 -19.11 19.22 -22.46
N PRO A 12 -18.03 18.50 -22.78
CA PRO A 12 -18.01 17.05 -22.67
C PRO A 12 -18.31 16.63 -21.23
N PRO A 13 -19.07 15.53 -21.03
CA PRO A 13 -19.44 15.07 -19.70
C PRO A 13 -18.18 14.74 -18.88
N ARG A 14 -18.22 15.12 -17.60
CA ARG A 14 -17.11 14.90 -16.67
C ARG A 14 -16.77 13.39 -16.59
N PRO A 15 -15.48 13.01 -16.54
CA PRO A 15 -15.09 11.60 -16.43
C PRO A 15 -15.69 10.94 -15.18
N SER A 16 -16.16 9.69 -15.31
CA SER A 16 -16.63 8.90 -14.16
C SER A 16 -15.49 8.56 -13.21
N LEU A 17 -15.80 8.32 -11.93
CA LEU A 17 -14.80 7.95 -10.93
C LEU A 17 -14.08 6.64 -11.29
N ALA A 18 -14.79 5.68 -11.88
CA ALA A 18 -14.21 4.43 -12.37
C ALA A 18 -13.18 4.68 -13.49
N ARG A 19 -13.49 5.56 -14.45
CA ARG A 19 -12.54 5.93 -15.51
C ARG A 19 -11.30 6.62 -14.93
N LEU A 20 -11.48 7.53 -13.98
CA LEU A 20 -10.35 8.19 -13.30
C LEU A 20 -9.49 7.16 -12.55
N THR A 21 -10.11 6.25 -11.80
CA THR A 21 -9.42 5.18 -11.07
C THR A 21 -8.61 4.30 -12.02
N GLY A 22 -9.18 3.93 -13.17
CA GLY A 22 -8.47 3.16 -14.20
C GLY A 22 -7.28 3.92 -14.80
N VAL A 23 -7.40 5.23 -15.00
CA VAL A 23 -6.27 6.07 -15.45
C VAL A 23 -5.18 6.14 -14.39
N GLU A 24 -5.53 6.33 -13.13
CA GLU A 24 -4.57 6.35 -12.02
C GLU A 24 -3.88 5.01 -11.83
N LEU A 25 -4.59 3.90 -11.99
CA LEU A 25 -4.01 2.57 -11.96
C LEU A 25 -2.98 2.38 -13.08
N ARG A 26 -3.31 2.81 -14.32
CA ARG A 26 -2.36 2.79 -15.44
C ARG A 26 -1.12 3.65 -15.18
N LYS A 27 -1.26 4.81 -14.53
CA LYS A 27 -0.09 5.62 -14.13
C LYS A 27 0.81 4.85 -13.15
N MET A 28 0.22 4.09 -12.23
CA MET A 28 0.98 3.25 -11.28
C MET A 28 1.66 2.06 -11.97
N THR A 29 1.04 1.45 -12.98
CA THR A 29 1.54 0.22 -13.63
C THR A 29 2.39 0.46 -14.88
N ASP A 30 2.07 1.48 -15.67
CA ASP A 30 2.62 1.63 -17.03
C ASP A 30 3.85 2.55 -17.06
N THR A 31 4.19 3.21 -15.95
CA THR A 31 5.44 3.97 -15.85
C THR A 31 6.63 3.02 -15.68
N ARG A 32 7.81 3.37 -16.22
CA ARG A 32 9.02 2.53 -16.05
C ARG A 32 9.30 2.25 -14.57
N ALA A 33 9.24 3.28 -13.73
CA ALA A 33 9.48 3.15 -12.29
C ALA A 33 8.41 2.29 -11.60
N GLY A 34 7.13 2.56 -11.83
CA GLY A 34 6.04 1.78 -11.22
C GLY A 34 6.05 0.31 -11.65
N ARG A 35 6.26 0.04 -12.94
CA ARG A 35 6.34 -1.32 -13.48
C ARG A 35 7.48 -2.12 -12.86
N TRP A 36 8.68 -1.54 -12.77
CA TRP A 36 9.82 -2.20 -12.13
C TRP A 36 9.64 -2.38 -10.62
N LEU A 37 9.02 -1.42 -9.92
CA LEU A 37 8.69 -1.59 -8.50
C LEU A 37 7.72 -2.74 -8.28
N LEU A 38 6.69 -2.88 -9.12
CA LEU A 38 5.74 -4.00 -9.04
C LEU A 38 6.39 -5.35 -9.37
N VAL A 39 7.34 -5.38 -10.31
CA VAL A 39 8.18 -6.56 -10.54
C VAL A 39 8.97 -6.90 -9.29
N LEU A 40 9.60 -5.92 -8.63
CA LEU A 40 10.36 -6.15 -7.39
C LEU A 40 9.46 -6.58 -6.22
N VAL A 41 8.24 -6.05 -6.12
CA VAL A 41 7.21 -6.51 -5.16
C VAL A 41 6.99 -8.01 -5.32
N ALA A 42 6.73 -8.50 -6.53
CA ALA A 42 6.51 -9.92 -6.78
C ALA A 42 7.80 -10.74 -6.60
N LEU A 43 8.92 -10.24 -7.10
CA LEU A 43 10.21 -10.92 -7.08
C LEU A 43 10.71 -11.18 -5.66
N THR A 44 10.42 -10.28 -4.71
CA THR A 44 10.83 -10.44 -3.31
C THR A 44 10.30 -11.76 -2.74
N GLY A 45 9.01 -12.06 -2.92
CA GLY A 45 8.43 -13.33 -2.48
C GLY A 45 8.98 -14.53 -3.25
N VAL A 46 9.11 -14.41 -4.57
CA VAL A 46 9.64 -15.47 -5.46
C VAL A 46 11.07 -15.86 -5.10
N VAL A 47 11.89 -14.91 -4.62
CA VAL A 47 13.27 -15.17 -4.17
C VAL A 47 13.30 -15.63 -2.71
N ALA A 48 12.50 -15.05 -1.82
CA ALA A 48 12.52 -15.37 -0.40
C ALA A 48 12.02 -16.79 -0.12
N VAL A 49 10.98 -17.26 -0.81
CA VAL A 49 10.38 -18.58 -0.58
C VAL A 49 11.38 -19.73 -0.78
N PRO A 50 12.14 -19.83 -1.90
CA PRO A 50 13.18 -20.84 -2.06
C PRO A 50 14.26 -20.80 -0.99
N ILE A 51 14.63 -19.61 -0.51
CA ILE A 51 15.61 -19.47 0.59
C ILE A 51 15.07 -20.12 1.85
N VAL A 52 13.78 -19.89 2.19
CA VAL A 52 13.14 -20.53 3.36
C VAL A 52 13.10 -22.04 3.20
N ILE A 53 12.74 -22.56 2.02
CA ILE A 53 12.74 -24.00 1.73
C ILE A 53 14.13 -24.62 1.97
N ALA A 54 15.20 -23.89 1.64
CA ALA A 54 16.58 -24.37 1.75
C ALA A 54 17.15 -24.26 3.18
N THR A 55 16.66 -23.32 4.00
CA THR A 55 17.32 -22.93 5.26
C THR A 55 16.48 -23.21 6.51
N SER A 56 15.16 -23.32 6.38
CA SER A 56 14.25 -23.44 7.53
C SER A 56 13.84 -24.89 7.79
N PRO A 57 13.52 -25.28 9.03
CA PRO A 57 13.00 -26.62 9.34
C PRO A 57 11.70 -26.92 8.59
N GLY A 58 11.52 -28.16 8.12
CA GLY A 58 10.36 -28.52 7.29
C GLY A 58 8.99 -28.35 7.96
N ARG A 59 8.94 -28.40 9.29
CA ARG A 59 7.73 -28.12 10.09
C ARG A 59 7.29 -26.64 10.05
N ASP A 60 8.23 -25.72 9.82
CA ASP A 60 8.02 -24.27 9.77
C ASP A 60 7.89 -23.79 8.30
N GLN A 61 7.50 -24.71 7.41
CA GLN A 61 7.31 -24.47 5.98
C GLN A 61 5.85 -24.71 5.56
N GLY A 62 4.88 -24.39 6.42
CA GLY A 62 3.46 -24.47 6.11
C GLY A 62 3.03 -23.42 5.07
N LEU A 63 1.80 -23.57 4.55
CA LEU A 63 1.25 -22.62 3.57
C LEU A 63 1.15 -21.20 4.15
N GLN A 64 0.76 -21.06 5.42
CA GLN A 64 0.71 -19.77 6.12
C GLN A 64 2.09 -19.14 6.29
N ASP A 65 3.13 -19.93 6.56
CA ASP A 65 4.52 -19.44 6.64
C ASP A 65 4.97 -18.93 5.27
N MET A 66 4.76 -19.72 4.22
CA MET A 66 5.10 -19.33 2.84
C MET A 66 4.33 -18.08 2.40
N PHE A 67 3.07 -17.95 2.80
CA PHE A 67 2.26 -16.77 2.52
C PHE A 67 2.79 -15.53 3.24
N SER A 68 3.13 -15.67 4.52
CA SER A 68 3.72 -14.58 5.31
C SER A 68 5.04 -14.11 4.70
N ILE A 69 5.89 -15.03 4.24
CA ILE A 69 7.14 -14.72 3.55
C ILE A 69 6.90 -14.06 2.19
N ALA A 70 5.93 -14.55 1.40
CA ALA A 70 5.58 -13.94 0.12
C ALA A 70 5.08 -12.49 0.26
N GLN A 71 4.50 -12.12 1.41
CA GLN A 71 4.02 -10.77 1.71
C GLN A 71 5.14 -9.74 1.95
N LEU A 72 6.40 -10.16 2.10
CA LEU A 72 7.53 -9.24 2.33
C LEU A 72 7.64 -8.16 1.24
N GLY A 73 7.47 -8.54 -0.03
CA GLY A 73 7.52 -7.61 -1.15
C GLY A 73 6.40 -6.56 -1.07
N PRO A 74 5.12 -6.97 -0.96
CA PRO A 74 4.01 -6.05 -0.76
C PRO A 74 4.16 -5.14 0.46
N GLN A 75 4.59 -5.68 1.60
CA GLN A 75 4.78 -4.90 2.83
C GLN A 75 5.85 -3.82 2.66
N LEU A 76 6.96 -4.15 2.00
CA LEU A 76 8.07 -3.22 1.84
C LEU A 76 7.87 -2.22 0.70
N LEU A 77 7.41 -2.66 -0.46
CA LEU A 77 7.56 -1.87 -1.70
C LEU A 77 6.26 -1.21 -2.20
N LEU A 78 5.07 -1.74 -1.87
CA LEU A 78 3.82 -1.09 -2.26
C LEU A 78 3.57 0.30 -1.64
N PRO A 79 3.98 0.64 -0.41
CA PRO A 79 3.83 2.02 0.08
C PRO A 79 4.66 2.99 -0.76
N VAL A 80 5.80 2.55 -1.31
CA VAL A 80 6.61 3.36 -2.24
C VAL A 80 5.86 3.62 -3.54
N VAL A 81 5.16 2.63 -4.09
CA VAL A 81 4.27 2.82 -5.25
C VAL A 81 3.17 3.83 -4.92
N GLY A 82 2.56 3.74 -3.73
CA GLY A 82 1.58 4.71 -3.24
C GLY A 82 2.14 6.14 -3.15
N ILE A 83 3.34 6.31 -2.60
CA ILE A 83 4.03 7.60 -2.53
C ILE A 83 4.20 8.18 -3.94
N LEU A 84 4.79 7.42 -4.86
CA LEU A 84 5.05 7.85 -6.23
C LEU A 84 3.78 8.22 -6.98
N ALA A 85 2.70 7.47 -6.79
CA ALA A 85 1.42 7.73 -7.44
C ALA A 85 0.84 9.12 -7.11
N VAL A 86 1.20 9.65 -5.94
CA VAL A 86 0.78 10.97 -5.50
C VAL A 86 1.81 12.04 -5.87
N THR A 87 3.09 11.78 -5.61
CA THR A 87 4.14 12.80 -5.71
C THR A 87 4.62 13.03 -7.15
N ALA A 88 4.51 12.03 -8.03
CA ALA A 88 5.01 12.12 -9.41
C ALA A 88 4.42 13.30 -10.19
N GLU A 89 3.13 13.61 -10.00
CA GLU A 89 2.47 14.71 -10.71
C GLU A 89 3.02 16.08 -10.33
N TRP A 90 3.46 16.23 -9.08
CA TRP A 90 4.11 17.46 -8.60
C TRP A 90 5.54 17.55 -9.10
N SER A 91 6.30 16.45 -9.03
CA SER A 91 7.68 16.41 -9.50
C SER A 91 7.79 16.62 -11.01
N GLN A 92 6.80 16.15 -11.79
CA GLN A 92 6.76 16.26 -13.25
C GLN A 92 5.95 17.46 -13.76
N ARG A 93 5.42 18.31 -12.87
CA ARG A 93 4.57 19.48 -13.19
C ARG A 93 3.33 19.15 -14.04
N THR A 94 2.82 17.92 -13.98
CA THR A 94 1.61 17.47 -14.69
C THR A 94 0.33 17.65 -13.86
N ALA A 95 0.44 18.15 -12.62
CA ALA A 95 -0.71 18.50 -11.80
C ALA A 95 -1.60 19.59 -12.45
N LEU A 96 -1.00 20.58 -13.12
CA LEU A 96 -1.73 21.65 -13.83
C LEU A 96 -2.69 21.09 -14.88
N THR A 97 -2.22 20.18 -15.73
CA THR A 97 -3.04 19.60 -16.79
C THR A 97 -4.15 18.71 -16.22
N THR A 98 -3.86 17.97 -15.16
CA THR A 98 -4.85 17.12 -14.47
C THR A 98 -5.99 17.96 -13.89
N PHE A 99 -5.66 19.05 -13.18
CA PHE A 99 -6.67 19.90 -12.56
C PHE A 99 -7.33 20.89 -13.53
N ALA A 100 -6.73 21.16 -14.70
CA ALA A 100 -7.42 21.82 -15.80
C ALA A 100 -8.52 20.93 -16.41
N LEU A 101 -8.25 19.64 -16.59
CA LEU A 101 -9.23 18.67 -17.12
C LEU A 101 -10.27 18.23 -16.08
N VAL A 102 -9.88 18.13 -14.81
CA VAL A 102 -10.74 17.73 -13.69
C VAL A 102 -10.59 18.75 -12.54
N PRO A 103 -11.32 19.87 -12.59
CA PRO A 103 -11.16 20.97 -11.61
C PRO A 103 -11.52 20.58 -10.18
N VAL A 104 -12.31 19.52 -10.01
CA VAL A 104 -12.74 19.03 -8.70
C VAL A 104 -11.67 18.12 -8.08
N ARG A 105 -10.68 18.73 -7.42
CA ARG A 105 -9.44 18.06 -6.97
C ARG A 105 -9.66 16.83 -6.09
N TRP A 106 -10.67 16.84 -5.23
CA TRP A 106 -10.96 15.71 -4.35
C TRP A 106 -11.34 14.44 -5.13
N ARG A 107 -11.94 14.56 -6.33
CA ARG A 107 -12.28 13.40 -7.18
C ARG A 107 -11.04 12.67 -7.68
N VAL A 108 -10.00 13.42 -8.04
CA VAL A 108 -8.71 12.86 -8.45
C VAL A 108 -8.03 12.19 -7.25
N ALA A 109 -8.07 12.82 -6.08
CA ALA A 109 -7.54 12.23 -4.86
C ALA A 109 -8.23 10.90 -4.50
N VAL A 110 -9.57 10.86 -4.55
CA VAL A 110 -10.34 9.61 -4.32
C VAL A 110 -10.01 8.56 -5.38
N ALA A 111 -9.93 8.94 -6.66
CA ALA A 111 -9.55 8.00 -7.72
C ALA A 111 -8.16 7.39 -7.51
N LYS A 112 -7.19 8.19 -7.04
CA LYS A 112 -5.86 7.72 -6.67
C LYS A 112 -5.92 6.73 -5.50
N LEU A 113 -6.66 7.06 -4.44
CA LEU A 113 -6.81 6.17 -3.28
C LEU A 113 -7.48 4.84 -3.68
N LEU A 114 -8.51 4.89 -4.52
CA LEU A 114 -9.16 3.67 -5.04
C LEU A 114 -8.19 2.86 -5.91
N ALA A 115 -7.39 3.49 -6.75
CA ALA A 115 -6.38 2.80 -7.56
C ALA A 115 -5.33 2.13 -6.68
N GLY A 116 -4.88 2.80 -5.60
CA GLY A 116 -3.99 2.23 -4.60
C GLY A 116 -4.60 1.05 -3.86
N ALA A 117 -5.87 1.12 -3.50
CA ALA A 117 -6.60 0.01 -2.87
C ALA A 117 -6.71 -1.20 -3.81
N VAL A 118 -7.04 -0.97 -5.09
CA VAL A 118 -7.06 -2.03 -6.12
C VAL A 118 -5.67 -2.67 -6.27
N LEU A 119 -4.60 -1.87 -6.28
CA LEU A 119 -3.23 -2.36 -6.36
C LEU A 119 -2.84 -3.23 -5.14
N GLY A 120 -3.21 -2.78 -3.94
CA GLY A 120 -3.02 -3.55 -2.71
C GLY A 120 -3.71 -4.90 -2.76
N LEU A 121 -4.98 -4.93 -3.16
CA LEU A 121 -5.75 -6.18 -3.33
C LEU A 121 -5.17 -7.07 -4.44
N ALA A 122 -4.69 -6.48 -5.54
CA ALA A 122 -4.10 -7.21 -6.66
C ALA A 122 -2.78 -7.91 -6.28
N SER A 123 -2.12 -7.51 -5.20
CA SER A 123 -0.93 -8.20 -4.69
C SER A 123 -1.24 -9.57 -4.07
N LEU A 124 -2.45 -9.77 -3.52
CA LEU A 124 -2.83 -11.02 -2.87
C LEU A 124 -2.78 -12.26 -3.75
N PRO A 125 -3.39 -12.29 -4.96
CA PRO A 125 -3.30 -13.47 -5.81
C PRO A 125 -1.85 -13.80 -6.18
N VAL A 126 -0.98 -12.80 -6.29
CA VAL A 126 0.46 -13.00 -6.55
C VAL A 126 1.13 -13.68 -5.36
N THR A 127 0.95 -13.16 -4.15
CA THR A 127 1.58 -13.75 -2.95
C THR A 127 1.00 -15.10 -2.57
N LEU A 128 -0.32 -15.30 -2.72
CA LEU A 128 -0.95 -16.61 -2.56
C LEU A 128 -0.41 -17.60 -3.59
N GLY A 129 -0.29 -17.21 -4.85
CA GLY A 129 0.28 -18.05 -5.90
C GLY A 129 1.73 -18.45 -5.59
N THR A 130 2.55 -17.49 -5.16
CA THR A 130 3.93 -17.76 -4.72
C THR A 130 3.97 -18.70 -3.51
N ALA A 131 3.08 -18.53 -2.54
CA ALA A 131 3.02 -19.36 -1.33
C ALA A 131 2.62 -20.80 -1.64
N VAL A 132 1.60 -21.00 -2.47
CA VAL A 132 1.13 -22.32 -2.91
C VAL A 132 2.22 -23.03 -3.71
N ALA A 133 2.88 -22.31 -4.64
CA ALA A 133 4.00 -22.85 -5.40
C ALA A 133 5.17 -23.24 -4.49
N GLY A 134 5.50 -22.39 -3.51
CA GLY A 134 6.53 -22.65 -2.49
C GLY A 134 6.26 -23.89 -1.66
N ARG A 135 5.07 -23.95 -1.04
CA ARG A 135 4.66 -25.11 -0.22
C ARG A 135 4.66 -26.40 -1.05
N GLY A 136 4.17 -26.35 -2.29
CA GLY A 136 4.17 -27.48 -3.22
C GLY A 136 5.58 -27.95 -3.58
N ALA A 137 6.45 -27.02 -3.99
CA ALA A 137 7.84 -27.32 -4.34
C ALA A 137 8.63 -27.90 -3.15
N GLY A 138 8.45 -27.34 -1.94
CA GLY A 138 9.05 -27.87 -0.72
C GLY A 138 8.58 -29.28 -0.39
N GLY A 139 7.30 -29.58 -0.63
CA GLY A 139 6.74 -30.92 -0.46
C GLY A 139 7.32 -31.93 -1.46
N LEU A 140 7.39 -31.57 -2.74
CA LEU A 140 7.98 -32.41 -3.79
C LEU A 140 9.48 -32.67 -3.57
N ALA A 141 10.19 -31.72 -2.96
CA ALA A 141 11.60 -31.85 -2.61
C ALA A 141 11.83 -32.65 -1.31
N GLY A 142 10.78 -33.12 -0.63
CA GLY A 142 10.89 -33.79 0.67
C GLY A 142 11.41 -32.87 1.79
N ARG A 143 11.27 -31.55 1.64
CA ARG A 143 11.76 -30.54 2.60
C ARG A 143 10.67 -29.91 3.46
N SER A 144 9.42 -29.95 3.02
CA SER A 144 8.30 -29.31 3.71
C SER A 144 7.27 -30.32 4.21
N GLU A 145 7.13 -30.36 5.53
CA GLU A 145 6.16 -31.18 6.28
C GLU A 145 5.01 -30.33 6.83
N GLY A 146 5.10 -29.00 6.73
CA GLY A 146 4.13 -28.05 7.28
C GLY A 146 2.72 -28.17 6.69
N SER A 147 1.72 -27.64 7.39
CA SER A 147 0.32 -27.78 6.97
C SER A 147 0.01 -27.05 5.65
N TRP A 148 -1.02 -27.52 4.93
CA TRP A 148 -1.66 -26.77 3.84
C TRP A 148 -2.77 -25.83 4.33
N HIS A 149 -2.94 -25.71 5.65
CA HIS A 149 -3.97 -24.87 6.22
C HIS A 149 -3.55 -23.41 6.12
N LEU A 150 -4.45 -22.59 5.59
CA LEU A 150 -4.35 -21.14 5.58
C LEU A 150 -5.71 -20.58 5.97
N PRO A 151 -5.86 -20.02 7.18
CA PRO A 151 -7.14 -19.47 7.61
C PRO A 151 -7.59 -18.32 6.70
N LEU A 152 -8.86 -18.32 6.29
CA LEU A 152 -9.42 -17.23 5.49
C LEU A 152 -9.33 -15.88 6.22
N PHE A 153 -9.37 -15.90 7.55
CA PHE A 153 -9.13 -14.73 8.39
C PHE A 153 -7.78 -14.08 8.09
N VAL A 154 -6.70 -14.87 8.03
CA VAL A 154 -5.34 -14.40 7.74
C VAL A 154 -5.24 -13.82 6.33
N VAL A 155 -5.96 -14.40 5.35
CA VAL A 155 -6.05 -13.84 4.00
C VAL A 155 -6.80 -12.50 4.01
N GLY A 156 -7.89 -12.40 4.78
CA GLY A 156 -8.67 -11.18 4.93
C GLY A 156 -7.89 -10.04 5.60
N THR A 157 -7.17 -10.33 6.69
CA THR A 157 -6.31 -9.36 7.36
C THR A 157 -5.13 -8.96 6.47
N ALA A 158 -4.53 -9.91 5.73
CA ALA A 158 -3.51 -9.60 4.74
C ALA A 158 -4.03 -8.68 3.63
N ALA A 159 -5.26 -8.88 3.14
CA ALA A 159 -5.90 -7.99 2.15
C ALA A 159 -6.05 -6.57 2.70
N PHE A 160 -6.59 -6.47 3.91
CA PHE A 160 -6.80 -5.20 4.61
C PHE A 160 -5.47 -4.47 4.82
N LEU A 161 -4.44 -5.16 5.31
CA LEU A 161 -3.13 -4.59 5.56
C LEU A 161 -2.42 -4.19 4.27
N ALA A 162 -2.55 -4.96 3.18
CA ALA A 162 -1.99 -4.58 1.89
C ALA A 162 -2.58 -3.25 1.38
N VAL A 163 -3.90 -3.06 1.51
CA VAL A 163 -4.57 -1.79 1.19
C VAL A 163 -4.10 -0.69 2.13
N ALA A 164 -4.17 -0.90 3.44
CA ALA A 164 -3.77 0.10 4.44
C ALA A 164 -2.33 0.56 4.25
N ASN A 165 -1.42 -0.36 3.89
CA ASN A 165 -0.02 -0.08 3.66
C ASN A 165 0.20 0.82 2.43
N VAL A 166 -0.43 0.49 1.28
CA VAL A 166 -0.39 1.36 0.09
C VAL A 166 -0.92 2.75 0.43
N LEU A 167 -2.09 2.81 1.09
CA LEU A 167 -2.73 4.07 1.43
C LEU A 167 -1.92 4.89 2.43
N THR A 168 -1.18 4.25 3.34
CA THR A 168 -0.25 4.93 4.26
C THR A 168 0.86 5.62 3.46
N GLY A 169 1.45 4.92 2.49
CA GLY A 169 2.39 5.54 1.55
C GLY A 169 1.78 6.72 0.79
N MET A 170 0.56 6.57 0.27
CA MET A 170 -0.16 7.67 -0.39
C MET A 170 -0.40 8.85 0.56
N ALA A 171 -0.73 8.60 1.82
CA ALA A 171 -0.97 9.62 2.84
C ALA A 171 0.30 10.44 3.12
N PHE A 172 1.45 9.80 3.28
CA PHE A 172 2.75 10.47 3.38
C PHE A 172 3.09 11.25 2.11
N GLY A 173 2.85 10.66 0.94
CA GLY A 173 3.02 11.33 -0.35
C GLY A 173 2.17 12.60 -0.49
N MET A 174 0.91 12.56 -0.04
CA MET A 174 -0.01 13.70 -0.08
C MET A 174 0.38 14.79 0.91
N LEU A 175 0.78 14.40 2.12
CA LEU A 175 1.19 15.32 3.16
C LEU A 175 2.45 16.10 2.77
N LEU A 176 3.46 15.39 2.28
CA LEU A 176 4.82 15.92 2.10
C LEU A 176 5.06 16.47 0.70
N MET A 177 4.36 15.94 -0.32
CA MET A 177 4.50 16.33 -1.73
C MET A 177 5.96 16.31 -2.23
N ASN A 178 6.80 15.49 -1.61
CA ASN A 178 8.23 15.34 -1.89
C ASN A 178 8.58 13.85 -1.81
N THR A 179 8.98 13.24 -2.94
CA THR A 179 9.20 11.79 -3.04
C THR A 179 10.29 11.29 -2.09
N PRO A 180 11.54 11.80 -2.11
CA PRO A 180 12.57 11.33 -1.18
C PRO A 180 12.17 11.46 0.29
N LEU A 181 11.60 12.61 0.67
CA LEU A 181 11.20 12.86 2.06
C LEU A 181 10.09 11.91 2.51
N ALA A 182 9.08 11.69 1.66
CA ALA A 182 7.98 10.78 1.96
C ALA A 182 8.44 9.33 2.11
N ILE A 183 9.31 8.84 1.22
CA ILE A 183 9.87 7.50 1.33
C ILE A 183 10.67 7.37 2.63
N THR A 184 11.53 8.35 2.90
CA THR A 184 12.40 8.32 4.09
C THR A 184 11.57 8.30 5.37
N LEU A 185 10.61 9.21 5.53
CA LEU A 185 9.81 9.29 6.75
C LEU A 185 8.85 8.10 6.91
N ASN A 186 8.33 7.55 5.81
CA ASN A 186 7.47 6.35 5.84
C ASN A 186 8.20 5.13 6.44
N PHE A 187 9.52 5.00 6.26
CA PHE A 187 10.30 3.89 6.83
C PHE A 187 11.02 4.24 8.13
N VAL A 188 11.64 5.41 8.20
CA VAL A 188 12.47 5.79 9.34
C VAL A 188 11.62 6.01 10.59
N LEU A 189 10.46 6.66 10.47
CA LEU A 189 9.67 6.98 11.66
C LEU A 189 9.08 5.74 12.35
N PRO A 190 8.46 4.76 11.66
CA PRO A 190 8.00 3.54 12.32
C PRO A 190 9.12 2.73 12.97
N VAL A 191 10.28 2.61 12.30
CA VAL A 191 11.46 1.92 12.84
C VAL A 191 11.99 2.64 14.08
N ALA A 192 12.17 3.96 14.01
CA ALA A 192 12.64 4.77 15.14
C ALA A 192 11.69 4.66 16.35
N LEU A 193 10.37 4.69 16.11
CA LEU A 193 9.37 4.51 17.15
C LEU A 193 9.44 3.12 17.79
N THR A 194 9.56 2.07 16.97
CA THR A 194 9.69 0.69 17.44
C THR A 194 10.94 0.54 18.32
N THR A 195 12.09 1.01 17.84
CA THR A 195 13.36 0.99 18.58
C THR A 195 13.28 1.78 19.88
N LEU A 196 12.65 2.96 19.87
CA LEU A 196 12.50 3.80 21.04
C LEU A 196 11.64 3.13 22.11
N THR A 197 10.50 2.52 21.73
CA THR A 197 9.64 1.80 22.69
C THR A 197 10.29 0.51 23.17
N GLN A 198 11.10 -0.17 22.37
CA GLN A 198 11.86 -1.33 22.82
C GLN A 198 12.93 -0.96 23.85
N THR A 199 13.62 0.16 23.64
CA THR A 199 14.74 0.60 24.49
C THR A 199 14.26 1.28 25.78
N VAL A 200 13.26 2.15 25.68
CA VAL A 200 12.80 2.99 26.80
C VAL A 200 11.48 2.47 27.35
N HIS A 201 11.56 1.71 28.45
CA HIS A 201 10.41 1.06 29.09
C HIS A 201 9.25 2.01 29.41
N ARG A 202 9.54 3.24 29.84
CA ARG A 202 8.53 4.27 30.16
C ARG A 202 7.69 4.70 28.96
N LEU A 203 8.23 4.57 27.74
CA LEU A 203 7.55 4.96 26.51
C LEU A 203 6.70 3.83 25.91
N ARG A 204 6.86 2.58 26.39
CA ARG A 204 6.10 1.42 25.88
C ARG A 204 4.60 1.58 26.01
N GLY A 205 4.14 2.17 27.12
CA GLY A 205 2.73 2.46 27.35
C GLY A 205 2.18 3.44 26.30
N PRO A 206 2.54 4.74 26.38
CA PRO A 206 1.92 5.77 25.54
C PRO A 206 2.24 5.63 24.04
N LEU A 207 3.48 5.31 23.69
CA LEU A 207 3.89 5.22 22.27
C LEU A 207 3.63 3.84 21.66
N GLY A 208 3.42 2.81 22.48
CA GLY A 208 3.11 1.47 21.98
C GLY A 208 1.80 1.44 21.18
N TRP A 209 0.82 2.29 21.51
CA TRP A 209 -0.47 2.34 20.83
C TRP A 209 -0.40 2.83 19.39
N ILE A 210 0.64 3.59 19.05
CA ILE A 210 0.86 4.12 17.72
C ILE A 210 1.97 3.38 16.98
N ASP A 211 2.56 2.35 17.57
CA ASP A 211 3.56 1.51 16.91
C ASP A 211 2.86 0.58 15.90
N LEU A 212 2.85 1.00 14.63
CA LEU A 212 2.14 0.29 13.57
C LEU A 212 2.70 -1.11 13.33
N ASN A 213 4.03 -1.30 13.42
CA ASN A 213 4.66 -2.61 13.22
C ASN A 213 4.16 -3.62 14.25
N ARG A 214 4.06 -3.20 15.52
CA ARG A 214 3.51 -4.04 16.59
C ARG A 214 2.00 -4.20 16.51
N ALA A 215 1.28 -3.17 16.07
CA ALA A 215 -0.18 -3.22 15.99
C ALA A 215 -0.67 -4.18 14.89
N THR A 216 0.17 -4.47 13.88
CA THR A 216 -0.16 -5.42 12.80
C THR A 216 0.27 -6.86 13.08
N GLU A 217 1.18 -7.10 14.02
CA GLU A 217 1.73 -8.44 14.32
C GLU A 217 0.64 -9.48 14.65
N PRO A 218 -0.35 -9.20 15.53
CA PRO A 218 -1.39 -10.18 15.88
C PRO A 218 -2.27 -10.60 14.70
N LEU A 219 -2.36 -9.78 13.65
CA LEU A 219 -3.22 -10.03 12.49
C LEU A 219 -2.70 -11.15 11.59
N SER A 220 -1.48 -11.64 11.85
CA SER A 220 -0.90 -12.80 11.17
C SER A 220 -1.47 -14.14 11.64
N ASP A 221 -2.25 -14.14 12.73
CA ASP A 221 -2.88 -15.33 13.30
C ASP A 221 -4.38 -15.09 13.59
N VAL A 222 -5.10 -16.18 13.85
CA VAL A 222 -6.50 -16.14 14.27
C VAL A 222 -6.62 -15.74 15.75
N GLY A 223 -7.78 -15.21 16.14
CA GLY A 223 -8.05 -14.89 17.54
C GLY A 223 -7.65 -13.49 17.98
N VAL A 224 -7.47 -12.55 17.04
CA VAL A 224 -7.18 -11.14 17.33
C VAL A 224 -8.22 -10.55 18.29
N THR A 225 -7.74 -10.05 19.41
CA THR A 225 -8.56 -9.49 20.48
C THR A 225 -9.09 -8.10 20.14
N SER A 226 -10.16 -7.67 20.82
CA SER A 226 -10.70 -6.31 20.67
C SER A 226 -9.67 -5.21 21.01
N GLY A 227 -8.79 -5.47 21.98
CA GLY A 227 -7.70 -4.57 22.34
C GLY A 227 -6.67 -4.39 21.23
N GLU A 228 -6.33 -5.46 20.53
CA GLU A 228 -5.40 -5.42 19.38
C GLU A 228 -6.03 -4.68 18.19
N TRP A 229 -7.32 -4.89 17.93
CA TRP A 229 -8.06 -4.10 16.94
C TRP A 229 -8.10 -2.61 17.29
N ALA A 230 -8.31 -2.26 18.56
CA ALA A 230 -8.28 -0.86 19.02
C ALA A 230 -6.88 -0.24 18.85
N ARG A 231 -5.83 -1.02 19.12
CA ARG A 231 -4.44 -0.60 18.90
C ARG A 231 -4.15 -0.36 17.43
N LEU A 232 -4.57 -1.27 16.55
CA LEU A 232 -4.45 -1.11 15.10
C LEU A 232 -5.20 0.11 14.60
N ALA A 233 -6.44 0.32 15.04
CA ALA A 233 -7.23 1.49 14.67
C ALA A 233 -6.53 2.79 15.11
N THR A 234 -5.94 2.82 16.31
CA THR A 234 -5.19 3.98 16.82
C THR A 234 -3.93 4.24 15.99
N ALA A 235 -3.17 3.20 15.67
CA ALA A 235 -1.99 3.34 14.81
C ALA A 235 -2.39 3.82 13.39
N LEU A 236 -3.41 3.25 12.77
CA LEU A 236 -3.89 3.71 11.45
C LEU A 236 -4.45 5.13 11.51
N ALA A 237 -5.07 5.56 12.61
CA ALA A 237 -5.47 6.95 12.76
C ALA A 237 -4.27 7.90 12.65
N VAL A 238 -3.15 7.56 13.29
CA VAL A 238 -1.94 8.38 13.33
C VAL A 238 -1.13 8.31 12.03
N TRP A 239 -0.97 7.12 11.44
CA TRP A 239 -0.08 6.93 10.29
C TRP A 239 -0.77 7.05 8.93
N LEU A 240 -2.07 6.76 8.87
CA LEU A 240 -2.85 6.81 7.64
C LEU A 240 -3.81 8.00 7.64
N VAL A 241 -4.72 8.08 8.61
CA VAL A 241 -5.83 9.05 8.56
C VAL A 241 -5.35 10.49 8.74
N VAL A 242 -4.52 10.76 9.75
CA VAL A 242 -4.01 12.12 10.03
C VAL A 242 -3.18 12.67 8.86
N PRO A 243 -2.16 11.96 8.32
CA PRO A 243 -1.39 12.45 7.18
C PRO A 243 -2.23 12.62 5.92
N LEU A 244 -3.19 11.71 5.70
CA LEU A 244 -4.08 11.79 4.55
C LEU A 244 -4.99 13.02 4.63
N ALA A 245 -5.63 13.25 5.77
CA ALA A 245 -6.50 14.40 6.00
C ALA A 245 -5.72 15.72 5.85
N ALA A 246 -4.54 15.81 6.47
CA ALA A 246 -3.68 16.98 6.36
C ALA A 246 -3.21 17.21 4.90
N GLY A 247 -2.86 16.14 4.19
CA GLY A 247 -2.51 16.19 2.76
C GLY A 247 -3.66 16.65 1.87
N LEU A 248 -4.90 16.19 2.12
CA LEU A 248 -6.10 16.62 1.40
C LEU A 248 -6.43 18.10 1.64
N VAL A 249 -6.32 18.57 2.90
CA VAL A 249 -6.50 19.98 3.24
C VAL A 249 -5.46 20.83 2.51
N ARG A 250 -4.19 20.41 2.51
CA ARG A 250 -3.11 21.10 1.80
C ARG A 250 -3.35 21.12 0.29
N LEU A 251 -3.80 20.02 -0.31
CA LEU A 251 -4.13 19.92 -1.72
C LEU A 251 -5.21 20.93 -2.15
N ASN A 252 -6.22 21.14 -1.31
CA ASN A 252 -7.31 22.06 -1.60
C ASN A 252 -6.91 23.53 -1.42
N ARG A 253 -5.96 23.83 -0.54
CA ARG A 253 -5.51 25.20 -0.26
C ARG A 253 -4.38 25.69 -1.17
N ARG A 254 -3.66 24.80 -1.85
CA ARG A 254 -2.48 25.16 -2.66
C ARG A 254 -2.90 25.76 -4.00
N GLU A 255 -2.36 26.93 -4.35
CA GLU A 255 -2.45 27.45 -5.71
C GLU A 255 -1.62 26.58 -6.64
N ILE A 256 -2.17 26.25 -7.81
CA ILE A 256 -1.46 25.47 -8.82
C ILE A 256 -0.97 26.50 -9.84
N ASN A 257 0.32 26.82 -9.76
CA ASN A 257 1.01 27.74 -10.66
C ASN A 257 1.86 26.97 -11.66
#